data_AF-A0A2E7V6V3-F1
#
_entry.id   AF-A0A2E7V6V3-F1
#
_cell.length_a   1.000
_cell.length_b   1.000
_cell.length_c   1.000
_cell.angle_alpha   90.00
_cell.angle_beta   90.00
_cell.angle_gamma   90.00
#
_symmetry.space_group_name_H-M   'P 1'
#
loop_
_entity.id
_entity.type
_entity.pdbx_description
1 polymer ?
#
loop_
_entity_poly.entity_id
_entity_poly.type
_entity_poly.pdbx_seq_one_letter_code
_entity_poly.pdbx_strand_id
1 'polypeptide(L)'
;MQLQNSTTEIGSPNPETTILPLSELMGAEVIGLNLREPLTNALKTEIYNAFLKYQLLVFRDQDLNKEEQVAFTEQFGELEKHTLTNKGASDSPFVHIVTNLDVNGRPTGKVKSTLWHSDKSFREARSMATLLHAKTLPPDGGDTCFANMYAAYEGLSEKVKRDLAKLNVVHSWELSRENINRTLSQKEIDDAPPMVHPLVRVHPDTNRKCLFLG
;
A
#
# COMPACT_ATOMS: atom_id res chain seq x y z
N MET A 1 -1.82 -28.54 -57.50
CA MET A 1 -0.78 -28.59 -56.46
C MET A 1 -0.88 -27.28 -55.69
N GLN A 2 -1.37 -27.33 -54.45
CA GLN A 2 -1.76 -26.16 -53.65
C GLN A 2 -0.54 -25.34 -53.24
N LEU A 3 -0.62 -24.02 -53.43
CA LEU A 3 0.27 -23.06 -52.79
C LEU A 3 -0.29 -22.76 -51.40
N GLN A 4 0.44 -23.18 -50.36
CA GLN A 4 0.14 -22.83 -48.97
C GLN A 4 0.56 -21.38 -48.73
N ASN A 5 -0.43 -20.52 -48.47
CA ASN A 5 -0.18 -19.21 -47.88
C ASN A 5 0.02 -19.40 -46.38
N SER A 6 1.26 -19.32 -45.92
CA SER A 6 1.62 -19.22 -44.52
C SER A 6 1.42 -17.77 -44.08
N THR A 7 0.23 -17.45 -43.57
CA THR A 7 0.01 -16.19 -42.85
C THR A 7 0.63 -16.36 -41.47
N THR A 8 1.83 -15.83 -41.28
CA THR A 8 2.37 -15.57 -39.95
C THR A 8 1.47 -14.53 -39.30
N GLU A 9 0.63 -14.96 -38.35
CA GLU A 9 0.01 -14.06 -37.40
C GLU A 9 1.13 -13.38 -36.61
N ILE A 10 1.38 -12.12 -36.93
CA ILE A 10 2.18 -11.23 -36.11
C ILE A 10 1.32 -10.99 -34.88
N GLY A 11 1.57 -11.75 -33.81
CA GLY A 11 0.99 -11.47 -32.51
C GLY A 11 1.20 -10.00 -32.19
N SER A 12 0.12 -9.28 -31.93
CA SER A 12 0.15 -7.90 -31.49
C SER A 12 1.21 -7.75 -30.39
N PRO A 13 2.12 -6.77 -30.46
CA PRO A 13 3.07 -6.57 -29.38
C PRO A 13 2.26 -6.34 -28.10
N ASN A 14 2.49 -7.17 -27.07
CA ASN A 14 2.10 -6.79 -25.71
C ASN A 14 2.62 -5.35 -25.51
N PRO A 15 1.79 -4.39 -25.08
CA PRO A 15 2.30 -3.07 -24.79
C PRO A 15 3.46 -3.22 -23.81
N GLU A 16 4.63 -2.70 -24.18
CA GLU A 16 5.82 -2.78 -23.36
C GLU A 16 5.51 -2.12 -22.01
N THR A 17 5.68 -2.86 -20.91
CA THR A 17 5.41 -2.32 -19.57
C THR A 17 6.32 -1.13 -19.36
N THR A 18 5.73 0.02 -19.03
CA THR A 18 6.46 1.28 -18.89
C THR A 18 6.25 1.83 -17.49
N ILE A 19 7.32 2.32 -16.87
CA ILE A 19 7.31 2.90 -15.52
C ILE A 19 7.72 4.38 -15.60
N LEU A 20 6.77 5.28 -15.38
CA LEU A 20 6.95 6.73 -15.52
C LEU A 20 6.90 7.42 -14.15
N PRO A 21 7.92 8.20 -13.75
CA PRO A 21 7.88 8.94 -12.50
C PRO A 21 6.70 9.92 -12.45
N LEU A 22 6.00 9.97 -11.31
CA LEU A 22 4.93 10.94 -11.06
C LEU A 22 5.46 12.25 -10.47
N SER A 23 6.59 12.19 -9.76
CA SER A 23 7.30 13.36 -9.25
C SER A 23 8.79 13.07 -9.08
N GLU A 24 9.56 14.10 -8.79
CA GLU A 24 10.99 13.95 -8.47
C GLU A 24 11.22 13.23 -7.13
N LEU A 25 10.27 13.33 -6.19
CA LEU A 25 10.46 12.86 -4.82
C LEU A 25 9.93 11.45 -4.59
N MET A 26 8.83 11.06 -5.23
CA MET A 26 8.23 9.73 -5.08
C MET A 26 7.14 9.47 -6.13
N GLY A 27 6.68 8.23 -6.22
CA GLY A 27 5.58 7.83 -7.08
C GLY A 27 6.03 7.52 -8.50
N ALA A 28 5.52 6.42 -9.05
CA ALA A 28 5.57 6.15 -10.47
C ALA A 28 4.26 5.52 -10.95
N GLU A 29 3.90 5.82 -12.19
CA GLU A 29 2.80 5.19 -12.91
C GLU A 29 3.33 3.97 -13.68
N VAL A 30 2.61 2.85 -13.61
CA VAL A 30 2.91 1.62 -14.34
C VAL A 30 1.83 1.42 -15.39
N ILE A 31 2.25 1.41 -16.67
CA ILE A 31 1.37 1.36 -17.84
C ILE A 31 1.65 0.07 -18.62
N GLY A 32 0.62 -0.48 -19.26
CA GLY A 32 0.75 -1.64 -20.16
C GLY A 32 0.78 -2.99 -19.43
N LEU A 33 0.41 -3.03 -18.15
CA LEU A 33 0.37 -4.24 -17.35
C LEU A 33 -1.07 -4.64 -17.01
N ASN A 34 -1.42 -5.92 -17.22
CA ASN A 34 -2.67 -6.50 -16.77
C ASN A 34 -2.44 -7.27 -15.46
N LEU A 35 -2.96 -6.76 -14.34
CA LEU A 35 -2.71 -7.37 -13.02
C LEU A 35 -3.51 -8.65 -12.77
N ARG A 36 -4.44 -9.02 -13.67
CA ARG A 36 -5.17 -10.30 -13.60
C ARG A 36 -4.29 -11.49 -13.97
N GLU A 37 -3.21 -11.25 -14.72
CA GLU A 37 -2.31 -12.30 -15.18
C GLU A 37 -1.12 -12.48 -14.23
N PRO A 38 -0.64 -13.72 -14.04
CA PRO A 38 0.60 -13.96 -13.32
C PRO A 38 1.78 -13.25 -13.98
N LEU A 39 2.60 -12.58 -13.18
CA LEU A 39 3.79 -11.89 -13.66
C LEU A 39 4.94 -12.88 -13.89
N THR A 40 5.70 -12.64 -14.97
CA THR A 40 7.00 -13.30 -15.13
C THR A 40 7.94 -12.88 -14.00
N ASN A 41 8.95 -13.70 -13.70
CA ASN A 41 9.93 -13.36 -12.67
C ASN A 41 10.67 -12.04 -12.98
N ALA A 42 10.94 -11.77 -14.26
CA ALA A 42 11.56 -10.52 -14.70
C ALA A 42 10.68 -9.30 -14.35
N LEU A 43 9.39 -9.35 -14.69
CA LEU A 43 8.45 -8.26 -14.37
C LEU A 43 8.24 -8.10 -12.87
N LYS A 44 8.17 -9.19 -12.08
CA LYS A 44 8.10 -9.08 -10.61
C LYS A 44 9.29 -8.34 -10.05
N THR A 45 10.50 -8.70 -10.48
CA THR A 45 11.73 -8.01 -10.06
C THR A 45 11.75 -6.55 -10.49
N GLU A 46 11.31 -6.25 -11.70
CA GLU A 46 11.23 -4.88 -12.21
C GLU A 46 10.27 -4.02 -11.39
N ILE A 47 9.05 -4.50 -11.15
CA ILE A 47 8.02 -3.81 -10.35
C ILE A 47 8.49 -3.65 -8.90
N TYR A 48 9.11 -4.68 -8.32
CA TYR A 48 9.63 -4.59 -6.95
C TYR A 48 10.74 -3.54 -6.85
N ASN A 49 11.69 -3.53 -7.79
CA ASN A 49 12.76 -2.52 -7.83
C ASN A 49 12.19 -1.10 -8.04
N ALA A 50 11.17 -0.95 -8.88
CA ALA A 50 10.46 0.31 -9.05
C ALA A 50 9.77 0.73 -7.75
N PHE A 51 9.13 -0.20 -7.03
CA PHE A 51 8.52 0.09 -5.73
C PHE A 51 9.57 0.54 -4.71
N LEU A 52 10.72 -0.13 -4.62
CA LEU A 52 11.82 0.30 -3.75
C LEU A 52 12.32 1.71 -4.10
N LYS A 53 12.40 2.02 -5.40
CA LYS A 53 12.88 3.32 -5.91
C LYS A 53 11.89 4.46 -5.70
N TYR A 54 10.61 4.24 -5.97
CA TYR A 54 9.58 5.29 -6.00
C TYR A 54 8.64 5.28 -4.79
N GLN A 55 8.70 4.23 -3.94
CA GLN A 55 7.88 4.01 -2.72
C GLN A 55 6.36 3.92 -2.93
N LEU A 56 5.85 4.38 -4.06
CA LEU A 56 4.45 4.34 -4.47
C LEU A 56 4.40 3.99 -5.96
N LEU A 57 3.59 2.98 -6.30
CA LEU A 57 3.28 2.64 -7.69
C LEU A 57 1.78 2.79 -7.92
N VAL A 58 1.42 3.41 -9.05
CA VAL A 58 0.04 3.60 -9.50
C VAL A 58 -0.17 2.77 -10.76
N PHE A 59 -1.03 1.77 -10.67
CA PHE A 59 -1.43 0.96 -11.82
C PHE A 59 -2.76 1.48 -12.35
N ARG A 60 -2.78 1.96 -13.60
CA ARG A 60 -3.99 2.51 -14.22
C ARG A 60 -4.85 1.41 -14.85
N ASP A 61 -6.14 1.69 -14.98
CA ASP A 61 -7.10 0.87 -15.74
C ASP A 61 -7.20 -0.59 -15.29
N GLN A 62 -7.10 -0.82 -13.97
CA GLN A 62 -7.23 -2.13 -13.36
C GLN A 62 -8.63 -2.31 -12.78
N ASP A 63 -9.39 -3.27 -13.29
CA ASP A 63 -10.67 -3.69 -12.71
C ASP A 63 -10.56 -5.10 -12.11
N LEU A 64 -9.96 -5.19 -10.94
CA LEU A 64 -9.80 -6.46 -10.24
C LEU A 64 -11.04 -6.82 -9.43
N ASN A 65 -11.36 -8.10 -9.40
CA ASN A 65 -12.12 -8.69 -8.30
C ASN A 65 -11.20 -8.95 -7.09
N LYS A 66 -11.76 -9.41 -5.96
CA LYS A 66 -11.00 -9.58 -4.72
C LYS A 66 -9.96 -10.69 -4.83
N GLU A 67 -10.29 -11.77 -5.52
CA GLU A 67 -9.43 -12.92 -5.76
C GLU A 67 -8.23 -12.54 -6.62
N GLU A 68 -8.45 -11.75 -7.68
CA GLU A 68 -7.40 -11.20 -8.55
C GLU A 68 -6.52 -10.20 -7.79
N GLN A 69 -7.10 -9.33 -6.96
CA GLN A 69 -6.34 -8.41 -6.10
C GLN A 69 -5.44 -9.19 -5.13
N VAL A 70 -5.96 -10.25 -4.51
CA VAL A 70 -5.20 -11.16 -3.64
C VAL A 70 -4.08 -11.85 -4.41
N ALA A 71 -4.39 -12.47 -5.55
CA ALA A 71 -3.44 -13.21 -6.38
C ALA A 71 -2.30 -12.31 -6.89
N PHE A 72 -2.59 -11.05 -7.23
CA PHE A 72 -1.54 -10.09 -7.58
C PHE A 72 -0.66 -9.74 -6.37
N THR A 73 -1.26 -9.48 -5.20
CA THR A 73 -0.52 -9.08 -3.99
C THR A 73 0.38 -10.21 -3.48
N GLU A 74 -0.07 -11.46 -3.53
CA GLU A 74 0.69 -12.66 -3.11
C GLU A 74 2.00 -12.85 -3.88
N GLN A 75 2.12 -12.29 -5.08
CA GLN A 75 3.33 -12.39 -5.88
C GLN A 75 4.52 -11.62 -5.29
N PHE A 76 4.28 -10.74 -4.30
CA PHE A 76 5.29 -9.90 -3.66
C PHE A 76 5.54 -10.25 -2.19
N GLY A 77 4.83 -11.22 -1.60
CA GLY A 77 5.07 -11.66 -0.23
C GLY A 77 3.86 -12.32 0.43
N GLU A 78 4.03 -12.69 1.70
CA GLU A 78 2.95 -13.25 2.52
C GLU A 78 1.88 -12.18 2.83
N LEU A 79 0.60 -12.56 2.68
CA LEU A 79 -0.51 -11.67 3.00
C LEU A 79 -0.83 -11.67 4.49
N GLU A 80 -0.96 -10.46 5.03
CA GLU A 80 -1.42 -10.28 6.39
C GLU A 80 -2.96 -10.36 6.47
N LYS A 81 -3.47 -11.26 7.31
CA LYS A 81 -4.91 -11.36 7.57
C LYS A 81 -5.41 -10.15 8.34
N HIS A 82 -6.63 -9.70 8.06
CA HIS A 82 -7.27 -8.68 8.88
C HIS A 82 -7.81 -9.25 10.20
N THR A 83 -7.75 -8.43 11.26
CA THR A 83 -8.17 -8.82 12.60
C THR A 83 -9.67 -9.08 12.71
N LEU A 84 -10.05 -9.78 13.77
CA LEU A 84 -11.39 -10.34 14.05
C LEU A 84 -12.55 -9.32 14.05
N THR A 85 -12.27 -8.01 14.08
CA THR A 85 -13.27 -6.94 14.19
C THR A 85 -13.92 -6.52 12.85
N ASN A 86 -13.43 -7.05 11.73
CA ASN A 86 -13.98 -6.79 10.39
C ASN A 86 -14.94 -7.87 9.87
N LYS A 87 -15.39 -8.80 10.74
CA LYS A 87 -16.37 -9.83 10.37
C LYS A 87 -17.62 -9.17 9.76
N GLY A 88 -17.85 -9.43 8.46
CA GLY A 88 -19.06 -9.05 7.74
C GLY A 88 -18.91 -7.97 6.66
N ALA A 89 -17.77 -7.27 6.58
CA ALA A 89 -17.55 -6.28 5.51
C ALA A 89 -16.97 -6.90 4.23
N SER A 90 -16.18 -7.97 4.37
CA SER A 90 -15.56 -8.70 3.25
C SER A 90 -15.77 -10.20 3.42
N ASP A 91 -15.98 -10.89 2.30
CA ASP A 91 -15.97 -12.35 2.13
C ASP A 91 -14.54 -12.91 2.07
N SER A 92 -13.53 -12.06 1.85
CA SER A 92 -12.12 -12.43 1.86
C SER A 92 -11.43 -11.99 3.17
N PRO A 93 -10.68 -12.88 3.85
CA PRO A 93 -9.93 -12.54 5.06
C PRO A 93 -8.71 -11.63 4.80
N PHE A 94 -8.34 -11.44 3.54
CA PHE A 94 -7.17 -10.67 3.10
C PHE A 94 -7.53 -9.31 2.49
N VAL A 95 -8.81 -9.04 2.24
CA VAL A 95 -9.27 -7.77 1.66
C VAL A 95 -10.06 -6.98 2.69
N HIS A 96 -9.55 -5.80 3.07
CA HIS A 96 -10.29 -4.84 3.88
C HIS A 96 -11.00 -3.81 3.03
N ILE A 97 -12.30 -3.63 3.28
CA ILE A 97 -13.10 -2.61 2.59
C ILE A 97 -13.02 -1.29 3.35
N VAL A 98 -12.36 -0.31 2.74
CA VAL A 98 -12.40 1.09 3.16
C VAL A 98 -13.50 1.78 2.37
N THR A 99 -14.65 2.02 3.03
CA THR A 99 -15.82 2.64 2.38
C THR A 99 -16.49 3.65 3.30
N ASN A 100 -17.04 4.71 2.68
CA ASN A 100 -17.97 5.65 3.31
C ASN A 100 -19.42 5.40 2.87
N LEU A 101 -19.71 4.30 2.18
CA LEU A 101 -21.06 3.92 1.75
C LEU A 101 -21.77 3.09 2.84
N ASP A 102 -23.09 3.24 2.93
CA ASP A 102 -23.94 2.37 3.73
C ASP A 102 -24.24 1.04 3.03
N VAL A 103 -25.01 0.16 3.67
CA VAL A 103 -25.40 -1.16 3.12
C VAL A 103 -26.22 -1.08 1.83
N ASN A 104 -26.80 0.09 1.53
CA ASN A 104 -27.56 0.36 0.32
C ASN A 104 -26.73 1.12 -0.72
N GLY A 105 -25.41 1.27 -0.51
CA GLY A 105 -24.50 1.96 -1.42
C GLY A 105 -24.59 3.49 -1.37
N ARG A 106 -25.22 4.08 -0.34
CA ARG A 106 -25.39 5.54 -0.23
C ARG A 106 -24.27 6.17 0.60
N PRO A 107 -23.70 7.32 0.21
CA PRO A 107 -22.69 8.01 0.99
C PRO A 107 -23.21 8.37 2.39
N THR A 108 -22.47 7.97 3.42
CA THR A 108 -22.79 8.25 4.83
C THR A 108 -22.35 9.65 5.28
N GLY A 109 -21.58 10.36 4.46
CA GLY A 109 -20.93 11.64 4.81
C GLY A 109 -19.78 11.51 5.81
N LYS A 110 -19.44 10.29 6.26
CA LYS A 110 -18.36 10.05 7.22
C LYS A 110 -17.07 9.69 6.48
N VAL A 111 -16.06 10.54 6.59
CA VAL A 111 -14.70 10.26 6.09
C VAL A 111 -13.88 9.63 7.21
N LYS A 112 -13.10 8.60 6.89
CA LYS A 112 -12.19 7.91 7.80
C LYS A 112 -10.75 8.10 7.32
N SER A 113 -9.78 7.77 8.18
CA SER A 113 -8.36 7.78 7.84
C SER A 113 -7.82 9.15 7.37
N THR A 114 -8.30 10.22 8.00
CA THR A 114 -7.95 11.62 7.64
C THR A 114 -6.65 12.13 8.26
N LEU A 115 -6.02 11.34 9.14
CA LEU A 115 -4.75 11.69 9.79
C LEU A 115 -3.60 10.99 9.07
N TRP A 116 -2.42 11.63 9.05
CA TRP A 116 -1.18 11.00 8.59
C TRP A 116 -0.88 9.78 9.45
N HIS A 117 -0.66 8.63 8.81
CA HIS A 117 -0.33 7.38 9.49
C HIS A 117 0.45 6.44 8.56
N SER A 118 1.07 5.43 9.18
CA SER A 118 1.52 4.22 8.50
C SER A 118 0.63 3.07 8.95
N ASP A 119 0.12 2.29 8.01
CA ASP A 119 -0.75 1.15 8.33
C ASP A 119 -0.09 0.21 9.33
N LYS A 120 -0.86 -0.18 10.35
CA LYS A 120 -0.50 -1.17 11.37
C LYS A 120 0.88 -0.94 12.00
N SER A 121 1.27 0.33 12.17
CA SER A 121 2.51 0.73 12.83
C SER A 121 2.64 0.22 14.28
N PHE A 122 1.53 -0.20 14.88
CA PHE A 122 1.42 -0.84 16.19
C PHE A 122 1.68 -2.36 16.19
N ARG A 123 2.10 -2.98 15.08
CA ARG A 123 2.46 -4.40 15.01
C ARG A 123 3.98 -4.60 15.08
N GLU A 124 4.40 -5.70 15.70
CA GLU A 124 5.82 -6.08 15.78
C GLU A 124 6.41 -6.38 14.39
N ALA A 125 5.79 -7.33 13.67
CA ALA A 125 6.04 -7.59 12.26
C ALA A 125 5.23 -6.58 11.42
N ARG A 126 5.94 -5.81 10.59
CA ARG A 126 5.36 -4.68 9.86
C ARG A 126 5.01 -5.10 8.44
N SER A 127 3.87 -4.63 7.96
CA SER A 127 3.48 -4.80 6.56
C SER A 127 4.50 -4.10 5.66
N MET A 128 5.02 -4.80 4.66
CA MET A 128 5.99 -4.25 3.69
C MET A 128 5.32 -3.19 2.80
N ALA A 129 4.09 -3.46 2.39
CA ALA A 129 3.32 -2.62 1.49
C ALA A 129 1.82 -2.77 1.78
N THR A 130 1.06 -1.75 1.40
CA THR A 130 -0.40 -1.80 1.30
C THR A 130 -0.78 -1.70 -0.18
N LEU A 131 -1.67 -2.56 -0.65
CA LEU A 131 -2.28 -2.44 -1.96
C LEU A 131 -3.72 -1.95 -1.83
N LEU A 132 -4.00 -0.79 -2.41
CA LEU A 132 -5.33 -0.18 -2.40
C LEU A 132 -5.90 -0.17 -3.82
N HIS A 133 -7.11 -0.71 -3.98
CA HIS A 133 -7.82 -0.74 -5.26
C HIS A 133 -9.10 0.10 -5.18
N ALA A 134 -9.21 1.10 -6.05
CA ALA A 134 -10.38 1.96 -6.11
C ALA A 134 -11.54 1.24 -6.83
N LYS A 135 -12.67 1.03 -6.14
CA LYS A 135 -13.90 0.45 -6.73
C LYS A 135 -14.95 1.50 -7.07
N THR A 136 -15.12 2.49 -6.20
CA THR A 136 -16.04 3.61 -6.41
C THR A 136 -15.35 4.87 -5.91
N LEU A 137 -15.24 5.88 -6.76
CA LEU A 137 -14.65 7.17 -6.43
C LEU A 137 -15.76 8.23 -6.29
N PRO A 138 -15.59 9.23 -5.41
CA PRO A 138 -16.45 10.41 -5.42
C PRO A 138 -16.25 11.19 -6.74
N PRO A 139 -17.24 12.01 -7.16
CA PRO A 139 -17.09 12.84 -8.36
C PRO A 139 -15.97 13.87 -8.23
N ASP A 140 -15.73 14.37 -7.02
CA ASP A 140 -14.69 15.34 -6.70
C ASP A 140 -14.08 15.06 -5.31
N GLY A 141 -12.79 15.36 -5.15
CA GLY A 141 -12.03 15.18 -3.91
C GLY A 141 -11.77 13.71 -3.56
N GLY A 142 -11.42 13.46 -2.28
CA GLY A 142 -11.08 12.10 -1.82
C GLY A 142 -9.66 11.65 -2.16
N ASP A 143 -8.77 12.60 -2.50
CA ASP A 143 -7.38 12.32 -2.78
C ASP A 143 -6.68 11.66 -1.58
N THR A 144 -5.80 10.70 -1.89
CA THR A 144 -4.92 10.10 -0.90
C THR A 144 -3.55 10.78 -0.97
N CYS A 145 -3.19 11.49 0.10
CA CYS A 145 -1.87 12.11 0.21
C CYS A 145 -0.83 11.10 0.71
N PHE A 146 0.38 11.17 0.17
CA PHE A 146 1.52 10.36 0.58
C PHE A 146 2.71 11.25 0.96
N ALA A 147 3.56 10.79 1.88
CA ALA A 147 4.75 11.50 2.32
C ALA A 147 6.00 10.61 2.20
N ASN A 148 7.06 11.13 1.58
CA ASN A 148 8.33 10.43 1.47
C ASN A 148 9.14 10.57 2.77
N MET A 149 9.17 9.50 3.58
CA MET A 149 9.88 9.51 4.85
C MET A 149 11.41 9.39 4.73
N TYR A 150 11.94 8.98 3.56
CA TYR A 150 13.37 9.10 3.26
C TYR A 150 13.73 10.56 3.05
N ALA A 151 13.01 11.26 2.17
CA ALA A 151 13.24 12.68 1.89
C ALA A 151 13.07 13.53 3.16
N ALA A 152 12.06 13.22 3.98
CA ALA A 152 11.86 13.86 5.28
C ALA A 152 13.08 13.70 6.22
N TYR A 153 13.69 12.51 6.25
CA TYR A 153 14.92 12.28 7.04
C TYR A 153 16.14 12.98 6.44
N GLU A 154 16.32 12.87 5.12
CA GLU A 154 17.45 13.42 4.38
C GLU A 154 17.52 14.94 4.49
N GLY A 155 16.37 15.61 4.49
CA GLY A 155 16.23 17.07 4.67
C GLY A 155 16.52 17.59 6.07
N LEU A 156 16.75 16.72 7.07
CA LEU A 156 17.13 17.15 8.42
C LEU A 156 18.62 17.53 8.49
N SER A 157 18.95 18.47 9.39
CA SER A 157 20.34 18.75 9.72
C SER A 157 21.02 17.56 10.40
N GLU A 158 22.33 17.44 10.26
CA GLU A 158 23.12 16.36 10.89
C GLU A 158 23.00 16.36 12.42
N LYS A 159 22.81 17.53 13.04
CA LYS A 159 22.53 17.61 14.48
C LYS A 159 21.22 16.90 14.82
N VAL A 160 20.14 17.23 14.11
CA VAL A 160 18.82 16.63 14.34
C VAL A 160 18.85 15.13 14.04
N LYS A 161 19.51 14.69 12.96
CA LYS A 161 19.67 13.26 12.66
C LYS A 161 20.35 12.50 13.81
N ARG A 162 21.40 13.05 14.43
CA ARG A 162 22.07 12.44 15.59
C ARG A 162 21.19 12.41 16.84
N ASP A 163 20.37 13.42 17.04
CA ASP A 163 19.45 13.50 18.17
C ASP A 163 18.33 12.46 18.02
N LEU A 164 17.69 12.39 16.84
CA LEU A 164 16.58 11.46 16.56
C LEU A 164 17.02 9.99 16.46
N ALA A 165 18.25 9.71 16.04
CA ALA A 165 18.76 8.34 15.90
C ALA A 165 18.80 7.55 17.23
N LYS A 166 18.69 8.23 18.37
CA LYS A 166 18.70 7.63 19.71
C LYS A 166 17.28 7.40 20.26
N LEU A 167 16.26 7.89 19.56
CA LEU A 167 14.89 7.89 20.05
C LEU A 167 14.13 6.66 19.58
N ASN A 168 13.26 6.19 20.45
CA ASN A 168 12.20 5.27 20.11
C ASN A 168 10.85 6.00 20.18
N VAL A 169 9.89 5.53 19.39
CA VAL A 169 8.51 6.00 19.35
C VAL A 169 7.58 4.86 19.74
N VAL A 170 6.53 5.18 20.48
CA VAL A 170 5.47 4.22 20.85
C VAL A 170 4.31 4.40 19.88
N HIS A 171 3.98 3.35 19.14
CA HIS A 171 2.80 3.29 18.28
C HIS A 171 1.69 2.55 19.02
N SER A 172 0.59 3.25 19.31
CA SER A 172 -0.55 2.71 20.04
C SER A 172 -1.83 2.83 19.21
N TRP A 173 -2.46 1.69 18.94
CA TRP A 173 -3.75 1.68 18.26
C TRP A 173 -4.83 2.35 19.12
N GLU A 174 -4.78 2.16 20.44
CA GLU A 174 -5.69 2.77 21.39
C GLU A 174 -5.64 4.30 21.31
N LEU A 175 -4.45 4.90 21.45
CA LEU A 175 -4.28 6.35 21.35
C LEU A 175 -4.71 6.89 19.98
N SER A 176 -4.44 6.15 18.90
CA SER A 176 -4.90 6.51 17.56
C SER A 176 -6.44 6.56 17.46
N ARG A 177 -7.15 5.65 18.15
CA ARG A 177 -8.62 5.61 18.15
C ARG A 177 -9.24 6.62 19.10
N GLU A 178 -8.59 6.95 20.21
CA GLU A 178 -9.00 8.05 21.09
C GLU A 178 -9.04 9.40 20.35
N ASN A 179 -8.05 9.67 19.47
CA ASN A 179 -8.00 10.89 18.65
C ASN A 179 -9.22 11.08 17.72
N ILE A 180 -9.98 10.01 17.47
CA ILE A 180 -11.23 10.03 16.69
C ILE A 180 -12.45 9.65 17.53
N ASN A 181 -12.37 9.81 18.86
CA ASN A 181 -13.43 9.54 19.83
C ASN A 181 -13.95 8.09 19.78
N ARG A 182 -13.06 7.12 19.55
CA ARG A 182 -13.38 5.69 19.57
C ARG A 182 -12.61 4.99 20.69
N THR A 183 -13.33 4.47 21.67
CA THR A 183 -12.78 3.60 22.72
C THR A 183 -12.67 2.16 22.21
N LEU A 184 -11.52 1.53 22.44
CA LEU A 184 -11.30 0.11 22.15
C LEU A 184 -11.87 -0.78 23.26
N SER A 185 -12.31 -1.98 22.90
CA SER A 185 -12.59 -3.03 23.89
C SER A 185 -11.29 -3.63 24.45
N GLN A 186 -11.33 -4.25 25.63
CA GLN A 186 -10.15 -4.92 26.20
C GLN A 186 -9.56 -5.96 25.24
N LYS A 187 -10.43 -6.73 24.56
CA LYS A 187 -10.01 -7.70 23.55
C LYS A 187 -9.22 -7.07 22.40
N GLU A 188 -9.57 -5.87 21.98
CA GLU A 188 -8.87 -5.14 20.93
C GLU A 188 -7.52 -4.59 21.40
N ILE A 189 -7.45 -4.15 22.65
CA ILE A 189 -6.20 -3.70 23.28
C ILE A 189 -5.23 -4.88 23.41
N ASP A 190 -5.72 -6.03 23.89
CA ASP A 190 -4.92 -7.25 24.03
C ASP A 190 -4.46 -7.81 22.68
N ASP A 191 -5.26 -7.63 21.61
CA ASP A 191 -4.89 -8.04 20.26
C ASP A 191 -3.80 -7.15 19.66
N ALA A 192 -3.78 -5.86 19.98
CA ALA A 192 -2.86 -4.88 19.40
C ALA A 192 -2.29 -3.93 20.48
N PRO A 193 -1.46 -4.46 21.40
CA PRO A 193 -0.85 -3.65 22.45
C PRO A 193 0.14 -2.64 21.85
N PRO A 194 0.44 -1.53 22.56
CA PRO A 194 1.40 -0.55 22.09
C PRO A 194 2.77 -1.16 21.79
N MET A 195 3.38 -0.76 20.67
CA MET A 195 4.68 -1.25 20.23
C MET A 195 5.71 -0.13 20.19
N VAL A 196 6.95 -0.48 20.56
CA VAL A 196 8.08 0.45 20.57
C VAL A 196 8.95 0.21 19.35
N HIS A 197 9.22 1.26 18.58
CA HIS A 197 10.05 1.19 17.38
C HIS A 197 11.11 2.30 17.37
N PRO A 198 12.27 2.08 16.73
CA PRO A 198 13.21 3.16 16.46
C PRO A 198 12.54 4.26 15.63
N LEU A 199 12.69 5.52 16.07
CA LEU A 199 12.16 6.66 15.32
C LEU A 199 12.86 6.82 13.97
N VAL A 200 14.16 6.51 13.90
CA VAL A 200 14.91 6.42 12.66
C VAL A 200 15.12 4.94 12.36
N ARG A 201 14.56 4.46 11.25
CA ARG A 201 14.71 3.08 10.79
C ARG A 201 15.62 2.98 9.58
N VAL A 202 16.12 1.78 9.34
CA VAL A 202 16.81 1.40 8.09
C VAL A 202 15.89 0.45 7.33
N HIS A 203 15.60 0.75 6.07
CA HIS A 203 14.84 -0.16 5.21
C HIS A 203 15.68 -1.37 4.84
N PRO A 204 15.19 -2.61 5.00
CA PRO A 204 16.00 -3.82 4.83
C PRO A 204 16.58 -3.96 3.42
N ASP A 205 15.80 -3.68 2.36
CA ASP A 205 16.28 -3.87 0.99
C ASP A 205 17.09 -2.71 0.42
N THR A 206 16.81 -1.46 0.83
CA THR A 206 17.48 -0.27 0.27
C THR A 206 18.61 0.25 1.14
N ASN A 207 18.69 -0.20 2.41
CA ASN A 207 19.58 0.32 3.44
C ASN A 207 19.46 1.83 3.70
N ARG A 208 18.42 2.48 3.17
CA ARG A 208 18.17 3.91 3.38
C ARG A 208 17.55 4.14 4.75
N LYS A 209 17.89 5.27 5.36
CA LYS A 209 17.30 5.72 6.63
C LYS A 209 16.05 6.54 6.37
N CYS A 210 14.98 6.27 7.11
CA CYS A 210 13.77 7.08 7.11
C CYS A 210 13.25 7.32 8.54
N LEU A 211 12.47 8.38 8.69
CA LEU A 211 11.68 8.59 9.89
C LEU A 211 10.51 7.60 9.92
N PHE A 212 10.19 7.08 11.10
CA PHE A 212 9.02 6.26 11.32
C PHE A 212 8.04 6.97 12.23
N LEU A 213 7.00 7.52 11.61
CA LEU A 213 5.89 8.23 12.27
C LEU A 213 4.59 7.53 11.87
N GLY A 214 3.58 7.59 12.73
CA GLY A 214 2.26 7.05 12.45
C GLY A 214 1.42 6.80 13.67
#